data_AF-A0A3R6NEF0-F1
#
_entry.id   AF-A0A3R6NEF0-F1
#
_cell.length_a   1.000
_cell.length_b   1.000
_cell.length_c   1.000
_cell.angle_alpha   90.00
_cell.angle_beta   90.00
_cell.angle_gamma   90.00
#
_symmetry.space_group_name_H-M   'P 1'
#
loop_
_entity.id
_entity.type
_entity.pdbx_description
1 polymer ?
#
loop_
_entity_poly.entity_id
_entity_poly.type
_entity_poly.pdbx_seq_one_letter_code
_entity_poly.pdbx_strand_id
1 'polypeptide(L)'
;MRKKRCKKRLRKSLLTKCFISAGLAALLLGSCGKSEGQERTASKADVPAASRTEQEKKDSVQMVEAIHTPYGKYPETVTYTLGKISGANHANLPVGATYEDNAYTQYLKKMLNIQNKDVFELEDGSTYEQAVEMAIEDNDIPDVLVIKGRDTLKRLADRGMIEDLSQVYEECTTDRIKEMYESYGDGLLGSATFDGKLYAFPDTVIDHGTMLLWMRADWIEELGLPEPETMEDAMEIARRFVEEDMAGDNSTVGLACSTELISGSSSTYGADPIFTEFGAVPGKWTLDDTGNVVYGSVMEETKAALGYMHELYTEKILDPRFLLRSTENLDQMVAEGKCGALFGYWWAPNNPLSTTSKGNRAAVWKPYLLSGQKKAVLESYNDWQYVVVRKGYEHPEVVGKYVSVLFDYTRYEDLNAHDINDYFSMNVDPTARPMNINVDYWDGLYRTTANIKQVMDGEMRVQELNGMERAYYETSKSYMNGTLTTVNAWAAYASRIQAVSLLSESGRGTLPLPMGDADGEIPHHLKRLETETFLQIICGEKPLNYFDEFVQKWYEEGGAELTATVHTVPCT
;
A
#
# COMPACT_ATOMS: atom_id res chain seq x y z
N MET A 1 -37.28 32.46 39.99
CA MET A 1 -38.67 32.08 39.60
C MET A 1 -38.59 30.70 38.94
N ARG A 2 -38.85 29.57 39.65
CA ARG A 2 -40.14 28.82 39.74
C ARG A 2 -40.68 28.45 38.34
N LYS A 3 -40.91 27.21 37.89
CA LYS A 3 -41.26 25.87 38.47
C LYS A 3 -40.91 24.78 37.41
N LYS A 4 -40.29 23.63 37.72
CA LYS A 4 -40.81 22.35 38.30
C LYS A 4 -41.79 21.52 37.44
N ARG A 5 -41.31 20.31 37.09
CA ARG A 5 -41.94 18.95 37.15
C ARG A 5 -43.11 18.60 36.21
N CYS A 6 -43.03 17.44 35.54
CA CYS A 6 -43.80 16.25 35.96
C CYS A 6 -43.28 14.91 35.41
N LYS A 7 -43.16 13.93 36.32
CA LYS A 7 -43.01 12.47 36.12
C LYS A 7 -44.38 11.81 35.85
N LYS A 8 -44.38 10.64 35.17
CA LYS A 8 -45.17 9.40 35.45
C LYS A 8 -44.77 8.38 34.37
N ARG A 9 -44.05 7.27 34.62
CA ARG A 9 -44.42 6.02 35.32
C ARG A 9 -45.86 5.57 35.05
N LEU A 10 -46.02 4.50 34.25
CA LEU A 10 -46.98 3.44 34.52
C LEU A 10 -46.28 2.08 34.41
N ARG A 11 -46.58 1.22 35.37
CA ARG A 11 -46.08 -0.13 35.63
C ARG A 11 -47.32 -0.99 35.89
N LYS A 12 -47.21 -2.30 35.66
CA LYS A 12 -48.13 -3.40 36.06
C LYS A 12 -49.35 -3.59 35.14
N SER A 13 -49.87 -4.78 34.87
CA SER A 13 -49.64 -6.19 35.26
C SER A 13 -50.72 -7.00 34.51
N LEU A 14 -50.60 -8.29 34.20
CA LEU A 14 -50.93 -9.45 35.05
C LEU A 14 -50.89 -10.67 34.09
N LEU A 15 -50.20 -11.77 34.44
CA LEU A 15 -50.77 -13.08 34.85
C LEU A 15 -51.61 -13.80 33.77
N THR A 16 -51.60 -15.11 33.52
CA THR A 16 -50.99 -16.33 34.09
C THR A 16 -51.51 -17.51 33.25
N LYS A 17 -50.76 -18.62 33.21
CA LYS A 17 -51.17 -20.06 33.26
C LYS A 17 -50.27 -20.88 32.32
N CYS A 18 -49.24 -21.57 32.83
CA CYS A 18 -49.28 -22.90 33.46
C CYS A 18 -49.98 -23.98 32.62
N PHE A 19 -49.20 -24.94 32.12
CA PHE A 19 -49.44 -26.36 32.35
C PHE A 19 -48.11 -27.12 32.49
N ILE A 20 -48.06 -27.94 33.52
CA ILE A 20 -47.00 -28.86 33.94
C ILE A 20 -47.49 -30.28 33.63
N SER A 21 -46.58 -31.15 33.16
CA SER A 21 -46.56 -32.60 33.46
C SER A 21 -45.20 -33.14 32.95
N ALA A 22 -44.22 -33.46 33.80
CA ALA A 22 -44.05 -34.74 34.51
C ALA A 22 -44.21 -35.94 33.55
N GLY A 23 -43.25 -36.82 33.27
CA GLY A 23 -42.03 -37.26 33.94
C GLY A 23 -42.00 -38.79 33.81
N LEU A 24 -40.87 -39.42 33.46
CA LEU A 24 -40.57 -40.80 33.88
C LEU A 24 -39.11 -41.17 33.58
N ALA A 25 -38.37 -41.48 34.64
CA ALA A 25 -37.11 -42.19 34.60
C ALA A 25 -37.38 -43.70 34.64
N ALA A 26 -36.57 -44.49 33.93
CA ALA A 26 -36.39 -45.91 34.22
C ALA A 26 -34.97 -46.35 33.82
N LEU A 27 -34.13 -46.55 34.84
CA LEU A 27 -32.94 -47.39 34.81
C LEU A 27 -33.36 -48.86 34.81
N LEU A 28 -32.70 -49.71 34.00
CA LEU A 28 -32.47 -51.11 34.34
C LEU A 28 -31.05 -51.51 33.96
N LEU A 29 -30.33 -51.96 34.98
CA LEU A 29 -29.00 -52.57 34.98
C LEU A 29 -29.11 -54.08 34.73
N GLY A 30 -28.03 -54.64 34.13
CA GLY A 30 -27.47 -55.93 34.51
C GLY A 30 -27.69 -57.10 33.54
N SER A 31 -26.62 -57.65 32.94
CA SER A 31 -25.82 -58.69 33.61
C SER A 31 -24.74 -59.29 32.68
N CYS A 32 -23.64 -59.67 33.32
CA CYS A 32 -22.37 -60.23 32.88
C CYS A 32 -22.37 -61.42 31.89
N GLY A 33 -21.29 -61.51 31.12
CA GLY A 33 -20.70 -62.76 30.64
C GLY A 33 -19.20 -62.58 30.36
N LYS A 34 -18.35 -63.05 31.28
CA LYS A 34 -16.88 -63.09 31.20
C LYS A 34 -16.46 -64.48 30.69
N SER A 35 -15.55 -64.57 29.73
CA SER A 35 -14.67 -65.74 29.58
C SER A 35 -13.37 -65.36 28.88
N GLU A 36 -12.27 -65.75 29.50
CA GLU A 36 -10.87 -65.56 29.08
C GLU A 36 -10.47 -66.43 27.88
N GLY A 37 -9.47 -65.96 27.13
CA GLY A 37 -8.41 -66.78 26.53
C GLY A 37 -8.62 -67.30 25.11
N GLN A 38 -7.99 -66.67 24.12
CA GLN A 38 -6.94 -67.28 23.28
C GLN A 38 -6.47 -66.35 22.16
N GLU A 39 -5.15 -66.13 22.11
CA GLU A 39 -4.43 -65.63 20.93
C GLU A 39 -4.76 -66.50 19.70
N ARG A 40 -5.23 -65.87 18.62
CA ARG A 40 -4.96 -66.30 17.25
C ARG A 40 -4.78 -65.09 16.34
N THR A 41 -3.59 -65.03 15.78
CA THR A 41 -3.15 -64.20 14.66
C THR A 41 -4.20 -64.13 13.54
N ALA A 42 -4.63 -62.92 13.19
CA ALA A 42 -5.44 -62.67 12.00
C ALA A 42 -4.66 -61.75 11.04
N SER A 43 -4.26 -62.40 9.95
CA SER A 43 -3.74 -61.84 8.70
C SER A 43 -4.49 -60.58 8.25
N LYS A 44 -3.74 -59.66 7.62
CA LYS A 44 -4.23 -58.58 6.76
C LYS A 44 -5.46 -59.03 5.97
N ALA A 45 -6.58 -58.37 6.21
CA ALA A 45 -7.72 -58.41 5.32
C ALA A 45 -7.55 -57.24 4.35
N ASP A 46 -7.21 -57.57 3.11
CA ASP A 46 -7.35 -56.68 1.96
C ASP A 46 -8.82 -56.20 1.90
N VAL A 47 -9.02 -54.89 1.97
CA VAL A 47 -10.29 -54.26 1.61
C VAL A 47 -10.33 -54.18 0.08
N PRO A 48 -11.39 -54.65 -0.61
CA PRO A 48 -11.43 -54.58 -2.06
C PRO A 48 -11.57 -53.14 -2.52
N ALA A 49 -10.72 -52.72 -3.46
CA ALA A 49 -10.89 -51.48 -4.21
C ALA A 49 -12.21 -51.54 -5.00
N ALA A 50 -13.25 -50.91 -4.47
CA ALA A 50 -14.51 -50.70 -5.19
C ALA A 50 -14.27 -49.79 -6.40
N SER A 51 -14.90 -50.13 -7.53
CA SER A 51 -14.78 -49.45 -8.81
C SER A 51 -15.31 -48.00 -8.72
N ARG A 52 -14.40 -47.03 -8.62
CA ARG A 52 -14.72 -45.60 -8.81
C ARG A 52 -15.26 -45.35 -10.22
N THR A 53 -16.26 -44.49 -10.34
CA THR A 53 -16.84 -44.09 -11.64
C THR A 53 -15.80 -43.35 -12.49
N GLU A 54 -15.96 -43.29 -13.82
CA GLU A 54 -15.04 -42.54 -14.69
C GLU A 54 -14.98 -41.05 -14.34
N GLN A 55 -16.12 -40.49 -13.90
CA GLN A 55 -16.22 -39.12 -13.43
C GLN A 55 -15.43 -38.90 -12.13
N GLU A 56 -15.58 -39.78 -11.12
CA GLU A 56 -14.80 -39.71 -9.87
C GLU A 56 -13.29 -39.81 -10.10
N LYS A 57 -12.87 -40.61 -11.10
CA LYS A 57 -11.45 -40.69 -11.47
C LYS A 57 -10.97 -39.38 -12.09
N LYS A 58 -11.75 -38.80 -13.01
CA LYS A 58 -11.41 -37.52 -13.64
C LYS A 58 -11.34 -36.39 -12.61
N ASP A 59 -12.32 -36.31 -11.71
CA ASP A 59 -12.37 -35.29 -10.66
C ASP A 59 -11.21 -35.46 -9.67
N SER A 60 -10.80 -36.69 -9.38
CA SER A 60 -9.61 -36.92 -8.54
C SER A 60 -8.30 -36.46 -9.19
N VAL A 61 -8.14 -36.65 -10.52
CA VAL A 61 -6.96 -36.15 -11.24
C VAL A 61 -6.98 -34.62 -11.30
N GLN A 62 -8.14 -34.04 -11.62
CA GLN A 62 -8.31 -32.60 -11.65
C GLN A 62 -8.10 -31.96 -10.28
N MET A 63 -8.52 -32.62 -9.19
CA MET A 63 -8.26 -32.16 -7.83
C MET A 63 -6.75 -32.16 -7.52
N VAL A 64 -6.03 -33.24 -7.86
CA VAL A 64 -4.57 -33.31 -7.67
C VAL A 64 -3.85 -32.21 -8.46
N GLU A 65 -4.27 -31.95 -9.70
CA GLU A 65 -3.75 -30.84 -10.49
C GLU A 65 -4.11 -29.48 -9.86
N ALA A 66 -5.33 -29.31 -9.36
CA ALA A 66 -5.77 -28.08 -8.71
C ALA A 66 -4.96 -27.76 -7.45
N ILE A 67 -4.67 -28.75 -6.60
CA ILE A 67 -3.96 -28.47 -5.34
C ILE A 67 -2.45 -28.22 -5.50
N HIS A 68 -1.86 -28.57 -6.65
CA HIS A 68 -0.41 -28.52 -6.88
C HIS A 68 -0.01 -27.63 -8.08
N THR A 69 -0.92 -26.80 -8.60
CA THR A 69 -0.60 -25.91 -9.73
C THR A 69 -1.25 -24.53 -9.59
N PRO A 70 -0.64 -23.48 -10.17
CA PRO A 70 -1.16 -22.12 -10.03
C PRO A 70 -2.55 -21.95 -10.64
N TYR A 71 -2.80 -22.61 -11.77
CA TYR A 71 -4.01 -22.42 -12.58
C TYR A 71 -4.98 -23.60 -12.58
N GLY A 72 -4.64 -24.73 -11.96
CA GLY A 72 -5.50 -25.91 -11.91
C GLY A 72 -6.86 -25.56 -11.29
N LYS A 73 -7.94 -25.77 -12.04
CA LYS A 73 -9.31 -25.44 -11.61
C LYS A 73 -9.88 -26.56 -10.74
N TYR A 74 -10.47 -26.24 -9.60
CA TYR A 74 -11.12 -27.25 -8.76
C TYR A 74 -12.33 -27.86 -9.47
N PRO A 75 -12.56 -29.19 -9.34
CA PRO A 75 -13.72 -29.85 -9.92
C PRO A 75 -15.04 -29.35 -9.32
N GLU A 76 -15.04 -29.02 -8.03
CA GLU A 76 -16.16 -28.41 -7.30
C GLU A 76 -15.75 -27.07 -6.70
N THR A 77 -16.72 -26.21 -6.38
CA THR A 77 -16.42 -24.87 -5.86
C THR A 77 -15.83 -24.97 -4.45
N VAL A 78 -14.58 -24.53 -4.29
CA VAL A 78 -13.96 -24.36 -2.97
C VAL A 78 -14.41 -23.02 -2.40
N THR A 79 -15.09 -23.06 -1.25
CA THR A 79 -15.47 -21.86 -0.50
C THR A 79 -14.54 -21.68 0.69
N TYR A 80 -13.94 -20.50 0.86
CA TYR A 80 -13.08 -20.17 1.98
C TYR A 80 -13.66 -18.99 2.76
N THR A 81 -13.57 -19.04 4.09
CA THR A 81 -13.92 -17.90 4.94
C THR A 81 -12.84 -16.82 4.91
N LEU A 82 -13.25 -15.55 4.90
CA LEU A 82 -12.35 -14.41 4.76
C LEU A 82 -12.68 -13.31 5.76
N GLY A 83 -11.66 -12.80 6.46
CA GLY A 83 -11.75 -11.50 7.14
C GLY A 83 -11.53 -10.39 6.12
N LYS A 84 -12.58 -9.66 5.73
CA LYS A 84 -12.53 -8.71 4.62
C LYS A 84 -12.25 -7.29 5.11
N ILE A 85 -11.13 -6.73 4.64
CA ILE A 85 -10.88 -5.28 4.68
C ILE A 85 -11.77 -4.63 3.62
N SER A 86 -12.76 -3.84 4.05
CA SER A 86 -13.58 -3.02 3.16
C SER A 86 -12.97 -1.62 3.00
N GLY A 87 -13.28 -0.98 1.89
CA GLY A 87 -12.82 0.37 1.58
C GLY A 87 -13.92 1.41 1.76
N ALA A 88 -13.51 2.66 1.97
CA ALA A 88 -14.42 3.79 1.98
C ALA A 88 -15.29 3.82 0.71
N ASN A 89 -16.52 4.34 0.82
CA ASN A 89 -17.51 4.39 -0.26
C ASN A 89 -17.74 3.02 -0.93
N HIS A 90 -17.67 1.92 -0.17
CA HIS A 90 -17.84 0.56 -0.68
C HIS A 90 -16.85 0.24 -1.82
N ALA A 91 -15.59 0.64 -1.62
CA ALA A 91 -14.51 0.52 -2.61
C ALA A 91 -14.82 1.14 -3.99
N ASN A 92 -15.77 2.07 -4.07
CA ASN A 92 -16.32 2.60 -5.33
C ASN A 92 -16.83 1.49 -6.28
N LEU A 93 -17.23 0.33 -5.75
CA LEU A 93 -17.75 -0.77 -6.56
C LEU A 93 -18.98 -0.33 -7.37
N PRO A 94 -19.18 -0.88 -8.58
CA PRO A 94 -20.38 -0.62 -9.38
C PRO A 94 -21.67 -0.91 -8.58
N VAL A 95 -22.73 -0.15 -8.85
CA VAL A 95 -24.03 -0.31 -8.17
C VAL A 95 -24.51 -1.77 -8.29
N GLY A 96 -24.74 -2.40 -7.13
CA GLY A 96 -25.22 -3.78 -7.03
C GLY A 96 -24.11 -4.83 -6.84
N ALA A 97 -22.84 -4.48 -7.05
CA ALA A 97 -21.72 -5.36 -6.72
C ALA A 97 -21.43 -5.38 -5.21
N THR A 98 -20.97 -6.51 -4.70
CA THR A 98 -20.58 -6.72 -3.30
C THR A 98 -19.13 -7.23 -3.21
N TYR A 99 -18.57 -7.34 -2.01
CA TYR A 99 -17.24 -7.93 -1.82
C TYR A 99 -17.21 -9.44 -2.12
N GLU A 100 -18.35 -10.12 -2.07
CA GLU A 100 -18.49 -11.53 -2.46
C GLU A 100 -18.92 -11.72 -3.94
N ASP A 101 -19.49 -10.69 -4.57
CA ASP A 101 -19.96 -10.71 -5.97
C ASP A 101 -19.54 -9.45 -6.73
N ASN A 102 -18.34 -9.49 -7.31
CA ASN A 102 -17.77 -8.46 -8.17
C ASN A 102 -16.87 -9.08 -9.24
N ALA A 103 -16.28 -8.25 -10.12
CA ALA A 103 -15.48 -8.73 -11.24
C ALA A 103 -14.33 -9.65 -10.79
N TYR A 104 -13.68 -9.37 -9.66
CA TYR A 104 -12.60 -10.20 -9.13
C TYR A 104 -13.12 -11.57 -8.68
N THR A 105 -14.18 -11.63 -7.87
CA THR A 105 -14.71 -12.90 -7.34
C THR A 105 -15.31 -13.76 -8.44
N GLN A 106 -16.02 -13.15 -9.40
CA GLN A 106 -16.56 -13.83 -10.57
C GLN A 106 -15.45 -14.41 -11.46
N TYR A 107 -14.35 -13.67 -11.65
CA TYR A 107 -13.22 -14.14 -12.42
C TYR A 107 -12.50 -15.31 -11.74
N LEU A 108 -12.23 -15.21 -10.44
CA LEU A 108 -11.63 -16.29 -9.65
C LEU A 108 -12.52 -17.55 -9.64
N LYS A 109 -13.83 -17.39 -9.53
CA LYS A 109 -14.79 -18.50 -9.64
C LYS A 109 -14.78 -19.14 -11.02
N LYS A 110 -14.70 -18.35 -12.08
CA LYS A 110 -14.61 -18.84 -13.46
C LYS A 110 -13.31 -19.61 -13.70
N MET A 111 -12.17 -19.05 -13.29
CA MET A 111 -10.84 -19.60 -13.56
C MET A 111 -10.51 -20.77 -12.66
N LEU A 112 -10.70 -20.62 -11.36
CA LEU A 112 -10.23 -21.57 -10.36
C LEU A 112 -11.35 -22.36 -9.71
N ASN A 113 -12.60 -21.89 -9.79
CA ASN A 113 -13.72 -22.42 -9.03
C ASN A 113 -13.58 -22.17 -7.52
N ILE A 114 -13.07 -20.99 -7.14
CA ILE A 114 -13.00 -20.56 -5.73
C ILE A 114 -13.99 -19.43 -5.45
N GLN A 115 -14.44 -19.31 -4.21
CA GLN A 115 -15.37 -18.27 -3.75
C GLN A 115 -15.04 -17.89 -2.30
N ASN A 116 -14.84 -16.59 -2.03
CA ASN A 116 -14.78 -16.11 -0.65
C ASN A 116 -16.17 -16.09 -0.02
N LYS A 117 -16.20 -16.31 1.29
CA LYS A 117 -17.32 -16.03 2.17
C LYS A 117 -16.85 -15.15 3.32
N ASP A 118 -17.32 -13.92 3.37
CA ASP A 118 -16.78 -12.92 4.29
C ASP A 118 -17.39 -13.14 5.69
N VAL A 119 -16.54 -13.34 6.70
CA VAL A 119 -16.98 -13.48 8.11
C VAL A 119 -17.24 -12.13 8.76
N PHE A 120 -16.56 -11.10 8.27
CA PHE A 120 -16.81 -9.69 8.55
C PHE A 120 -16.27 -8.85 7.38
N GLU A 121 -16.93 -7.72 7.14
CA GLU A 121 -16.52 -6.67 6.18
C GLU A 121 -16.37 -5.38 6.98
N LEU A 122 -15.13 -5.00 7.31
CA LEU A 122 -14.85 -3.85 8.17
C LEU A 122 -13.87 -2.91 7.49
N GLU A 123 -14.09 -1.60 7.64
CA GLU A 123 -13.19 -0.59 7.06
C GLU A 123 -11.80 -0.70 7.69
N ASP A 124 -10.79 -0.43 6.87
CA ASP A 124 -9.40 -0.48 7.28
C ASP A 124 -9.10 0.45 8.47
N GLY A 125 -8.11 0.05 9.27
CA GLY A 125 -7.70 0.72 10.51
C GLY A 125 -8.34 0.10 11.75
N SER A 126 -8.59 0.93 12.77
CA SER A 126 -8.84 0.46 14.14
C SER A 126 -9.98 -0.54 14.29
N THR A 127 -11.04 -0.45 13.49
CA THR A 127 -12.18 -1.37 13.55
C THR A 127 -11.84 -2.76 13.03
N TYR A 128 -11.14 -2.84 11.89
CA TYR A 128 -10.69 -4.11 11.33
C TYR A 128 -9.64 -4.75 12.24
N GLU A 129 -8.66 -3.98 12.69
CA GLU A 129 -7.59 -4.45 13.59
C GLU A 129 -8.14 -5.02 14.91
N GLN A 130 -9.14 -4.37 15.51
CA GLN A 130 -9.81 -4.89 16.71
C GLN A 130 -10.52 -6.23 16.45
N ALA A 131 -11.18 -6.40 15.31
CA ALA A 131 -11.83 -7.65 14.96
C ALA A 131 -10.82 -8.78 14.72
N VAL A 132 -9.69 -8.47 14.08
CA VAL A 132 -8.56 -9.40 13.93
C VAL A 132 -8.03 -9.81 15.29
N GLU A 133 -7.69 -8.87 16.16
CA GLU A 133 -7.15 -9.18 17.49
C GLU A 133 -8.13 -10.02 18.32
N MET A 134 -9.44 -9.75 18.24
CA MET A 134 -10.45 -10.59 18.89
C MET A 134 -10.44 -12.03 18.35
N ALA A 135 -10.40 -12.22 17.03
CA ALA A 135 -10.34 -13.56 16.43
C ALA A 135 -9.06 -14.32 16.80
N ILE A 136 -7.94 -13.59 16.94
CA ILE A 136 -6.66 -14.15 17.40
C ILE A 136 -6.75 -14.60 18.87
N GLU A 137 -7.33 -13.77 19.74
CA GLU A 137 -7.49 -14.11 21.16
C GLU A 137 -8.46 -15.28 21.39
N ASP A 138 -9.56 -15.33 20.62
CA ASP A 138 -10.52 -16.43 20.67
C ASP A 138 -10.00 -17.71 20.00
N ASN A 139 -8.83 -17.65 19.34
CA ASN A 139 -8.23 -18.75 18.58
C ASN A 139 -9.16 -19.28 17.47
N ASP A 140 -9.90 -18.37 16.83
CA ASP A 140 -10.94 -18.65 15.84
C ASP A 140 -10.83 -17.66 14.65
N ILE A 141 -9.67 -17.68 13.99
CA ILE A 141 -9.43 -16.88 12.77
C ILE A 141 -10.14 -17.51 11.56
N PRO A 142 -10.53 -16.74 10.52
CA PRO A 142 -11.06 -17.30 9.28
C PRO A 142 -10.01 -18.12 8.51
N ASP A 143 -10.45 -18.88 7.50
CA ASP A 143 -9.58 -19.72 6.65
C ASP A 143 -8.46 -18.90 6.01
N VAL A 144 -8.78 -17.70 5.52
CA VAL A 144 -7.84 -16.71 5.00
C VAL A 144 -8.03 -15.38 5.74
N LEU A 145 -6.92 -14.75 6.13
CA LEU A 145 -6.94 -13.45 6.80
C LEU A 145 -5.84 -12.54 6.26
N VAL A 146 -6.17 -11.27 6.05
CA VAL A 146 -5.15 -10.24 5.83
C VAL A 146 -4.84 -9.60 7.18
N ILE A 147 -3.59 -9.69 7.62
CA ILE A 147 -3.14 -9.05 8.86
C ILE A 147 -2.22 -7.89 8.54
N LYS A 148 -2.10 -6.96 9.49
CA LYS A 148 -1.12 -5.87 9.46
C LYS A 148 -0.02 -6.14 10.48
N GLY A 149 1.20 -5.94 10.01
CA GLY A 149 2.42 -5.94 10.79
C GLY A 149 3.05 -7.29 11.01
N ARG A 150 4.38 -7.29 10.86
CA ARG A 150 5.23 -8.47 11.05
C ARG A 150 5.15 -9.03 12.46
N ASP A 151 4.99 -8.19 13.48
CA ASP A 151 4.80 -8.64 14.86
C ASP A 151 3.54 -9.50 15.02
N THR A 152 2.43 -9.11 14.37
CA THR A 152 1.19 -9.90 14.37
C THR A 152 1.39 -11.24 13.67
N LEU A 153 2.10 -11.22 12.54
CA LEU A 153 2.45 -12.44 11.82
C LEU A 153 3.27 -13.39 12.69
N LYS A 154 4.31 -12.87 13.36
CA LYS A 154 5.16 -13.64 14.26
C LYS A 154 4.36 -14.25 15.42
N ARG A 155 3.48 -13.47 16.06
CA ARG A 155 2.60 -13.99 17.13
C ARG A 155 1.74 -15.17 16.65
N LEU A 156 1.18 -15.08 15.45
CA LEU A 156 0.37 -16.17 14.87
C LEU A 156 1.20 -17.42 14.56
N ALA A 157 2.40 -17.25 14.01
CA ALA A 157 3.32 -18.35 13.73
C ALA A 157 3.76 -19.04 15.03
N ASP A 158 4.19 -18.28 16.04
CA ASP A 158 4.64 -18.79 17.34
C ASP A 158 3.50 -19.53 18.09
N ARG A 159 2.25 -19.08 17.92
CA ARG A 159 1.04 -19.74 18.46
C ARG A 159 0.57 -20.95 17.63
N GLY A 160 1.18 -21.23 16.48
CA GLY A 160 0.79 -22.32 15.59
C GLY A 160 -0.60 -22.15 14.97
N MET A 161 -1.05 -20.90 14.79
CA MET A 161 -2.39 -20.59 14.30
C MET A 161 -2.48 -20.56 12.77
N ILE A 162 -1.34 -20.49 12.07
CA ILE A 162 -1.25 -20.33 10.62
C ILE A 162 -0.44 -21.45 9.95
N GLU A 163 -0.72 -21.70 8.68
CA GLU A 163 -0.16 -22.79 7.89
C GLU A 163 1.24 -22.49 7.33
N ASP A 164 2.04 -23.54 7.11
CA ASP A 164 3.32 -23.46 6.39
C ASP A 164 3.02 -23.39 4.89
N LEU A 165 3.24 -22.22 4.29
CA LEU A 165 2.93 -21.92 2.89
C LEU A 165 4.11 -22.15 1.96
N SER A 166 5.22 -22.73 2.44
CA SER A 166 6.44 -22.89 1.62
C SER A 166 6.16 -23.73 0.37
N GLN A 167 5.46 -24.86 0.51
CA GLN A 167 5.10 -25.70 -0.64
C GLN A 167 4.06 -25.03 -1.54
N VAL A 168 3.11 -24.28 -0.95
CA VAL A 168 2.12 -23.49 -1.71
C VAL A 168 2.82 -22.46 -2.59
N TYR A 169 3.80 -21.74 -2.03
CA TYR A 169 4.61 -20.80 -2.78
C TYR A 169 5.33 -21.50 -3.93
N GLU A 170 5.95 -22.67 -3.70
CA GLU A 170 6.68 -23.35 -4.76
C GLU A 170 5.82 -23.92 -5.89
N GLU A 171 4.68 -24.52 -5.57
CA GLU A 171 3.86 -25.28 -6.54
C GLU A 171 2.71 -24.46 -7.13
N CYS A 172 2.16 -23.53 -6.36
CA CYS A 172 0.94 -22.81 -6.72
C CYS A 172 1.17 -21.33 -7.05
N THR A 173 2.42 -20.87 -7.06
CA THR A 173 2.78 -19.60 -7.70
C THR A 173 3.47 -19.84 -9.04
N THR A 174 3.41 -18.85 -9.92
CA THR A 174 4.08 -18.88 -11.22
C THR A 174 5.48 -18.33 -11.10
N ASP A 175 6.36 -18.68 -12.05
CA ASP A 175 7.71 -18.12 -12.12
C ASP A 175 7.69 -16.58 -12.09
N ARG A 176 6.73 -15.95 -12.78
CA ARG A 176 6.54 -14.50 -12.78
C ARG A 176 6.22 -13.94 -11.40
N ILE A 177 5.39 -14.61 -10.60
CA ILE A 177 5.11 -14.20 -9.21
C ILE A 177 6.38 -14.34 -8.35
N LYS A 178 7.15 -15.42 -8.55
CA LYS A 178 8.42 -15.59 -7.84
C LYS A 178 9.41 -14.48 -8.21
N GLU A 179 9.56 -14.17 -9.49
CA GLU A 179 10.38 -13.06 -9.98
C GLU A 179 9.92 -11.69 -9.42
N MET A 180 8.60 -11.48 -9.25
CA MET A 180 8.07 -10.27 -8.61
C MET A 180 8.57 -10.15 -7.18
N TYR A 181 8.48 -11.21 -6.37
CA TYR A 181 9.03 -11.17 -5.00
C TYR A 181 10.55 -11.07 -4.96
N GLU A 182 11.27 -11.80 -5.83
CA GLU A 182 12.73 -11.73 -5.95
C GLU A 182 13.22 -10.32 -6.28
N SER A 183 12.41 -9.50 -6.97
CA SER A 183 12.76 -8.12 -7.29
C SER A 183 12.87 -7.18 -6.07
N TYR A 184 12.41 -7.63 -4.89
CA TYR A 184 12.56 -6.92 -3.61
C TYR A 184 13.79 -7.39 -2.80
N GLY A 185 14.61 -8.28 -3.37
CA GLY A 185 15.67 -8.99 -2.64
C GLY A 185 15.10 -9.90 -1.56
N ASP A 186 15.94 -10.23 -0.57
CA ASP A 186 15.56 -11.21 0.47
C ASP A 186 14.68 -10.62 1.57
N GLY A 187 14.58 -9.29 1.66
CA GLY A 187 13.92 -8.59 2.77
C GLY A 187 12.42 -8.88 2.86
N LEU A 188 11.70 -8.80 1.73
CA LEU A 188 10.25 -8.87 1.74
C LEU A 188 9.73 -10.28 2.08
N LEU A 189 10.18 -11.31 1.35
CA LEU A 189 9.81 -12.69 1.68
C LEU A 189 10.44 -13.16 2.99
N GLY A 190 11.65 -12.68 3.31
CA GLY A 190 12.29 -12.92 4.60
C GLY A 190 11.46 -12.39 5.76
N SER A 191 10.74 -11.27 5.58
CA SER A 191 9.84 -10.72 6.61
C SER A 191 8.69 -11.66 6.97
N ALA A 192 8.27 -12.52 6.02
CA ALA A 192 7.20 -13.51 6.18
C ALA A 192 7.71 -14.92 6.54
N THR A 193 9.02 -15.09 6.69
CA THR A 193 9.67 -16.39 6.90
C THR A 193 10.19 -16.53 8.33
N PHE A 194 9.78 -17.60 9.01
CA PHE A 194 10.26 -17.93 10.36
C PHE A 194 10.76 -19.37 10.38
N ASP A 195 11.94 -19.60 10.96
CA ASP A 195 12.58 -20.92 11.03
C ASP A 195 12.66 -21.65 9.66
N GLY A 196 12.91 -20.88 8.59
CA GLY A 196 13.04 -21.39 7.22
C GLY A 196 11.71 -21.77 6.55
N LYS A 197 10.57 -21.37 7.12
CA LYS A 197 9.23 -21.63 6.58
C LYS A 197 8.50 -20.33 6.29
N LEU A 198 7.89 -20.25 5.12
CA LEU A 198 7.05 -19.12 4.73
C LEU A 198 5.67 -19.27 5.37
N TYR A 199 5.21 -18.25 6.09
CA TYR A 199 3.91 -18.29 6.80
C TYR A 199 2.86 -17.33 6.22
N ALA A 200 3.25 -16.47 5.26
CA ALA A 200 2.34 -15.54 4.62
C ALA A 200 2.80 -15.15 3.22
N PHE A 201 1.87 -14.65 2.41
CA PHE A 201 2.16 -13.85 1.22
C PHE A 201 2.16 -12.37 1.60
N PRO A 202 3.32 -11.69 1.59
CA PRO A 202 3.37 -10.27 1.90
C PRO A 202 2.82 -9.43 0.74
N ASP A 203 2.23 -8.29 1.07
CA ASP A 203 1.95 -7.23 0.10
C ASP A 203 3.25 -6.74 -0.55
N THR A 204 3.15 -6.17 -1.75
CA THR A 204 4.29 -5.58 -2.45
C THR A 204 4.05 -4.09 -2.67
N VAL A 205 5.05 -3.27 -2.30
CA VAL A 205 5.03 -1.82 -2.52
C VAL A 205 6.11 -1.45 -3.52
N ILE A 206 5.69 -1.10 -4.73
CA ILE A 206 6.59 -0.75 -5.82
C ILE A 206 7.40 0.52 -5.54
N ASP A 207 8.52 0.70 -6.23
CA ASP A 207 9.26 1.95 -6.25
C ASP A 207 8.46 3.04 -6.95
N HIS A 208 8.02 4.03 -6.16
CA HIS A 208 7.33 5.22 -6.65
C HIS A 208 8.31 6.30 -7.17
N GLY A 209 9.62 6.05 -7.12
CA GLY A 209 10.64 7.01 -7.47
C GLY A 209 10.82 8.11 -6.41
N THR A 210 11.39 9.24 -6.84
CA THR A 210 11.49 10.45 -6.00
C THR A 210 10.41 11.46 -6.37
N MET A 211 10.15 12.39 -5.47
CA MET A 211 9.30 13.54 -5.80
C MET A 211 10.00 14.40 -6.85
N LEU A 212 9.23 14.84 -7.83
CA LEU A 212 9.64 15.79 -8.87
C LEU A 212 9.21 17.18 -8.43
N LEU A 213 9.94 18.20 -8.90
CA LEU A 213 9.45 19.56 -8.85
C LEU A 213 8.50 19.76 -10.03
N TRP A 214 7.25 20.11 -9.77
CA TRP A 214 6.29 20.49 -10.79
C TRP A 214 6.17 22.00 -10.82
N MET A 215 6.42 22.63 -11.97
CA MET A 215 6.32 24.08 -12.13
C MET A 215 5.38 24.47 -13.28
N ARG A 216 4.84 25.69 -13.19
CA ARG A 216 4.03 26.34 -14.22
C ARG A 216 4.89 26.75 -15.42
N ALA A 217 5.01 25.86 -16.39
CA ALA A 217 5.77 26.07 -17.62
C ALA A 217 5.21 27.24 -18.45
N ASP A 218 3.90 27.48 -18.40
CA ASP A 218 3.29 28.63 -19.06
C ASP A 218 3.72 29.97 -18.44
N TRP A 219 3.96 30.00 -17.12
CA TRP A 219 4.52 31.19 -16.45
C TRP A 219 6.00 31.40 -16.76
N ILE A 220 6.78 30.32 -16.86
CA ILE A 220 8.19 30.38 -17.30
C ILE A 220 8.27 30.99 -18.71
N GLU A 221 7.42 30.52 -19.63
CA GLU A 221 7.35 31.02 -21.01
C GLU A 221 6.91 32.49 -21.07
N GLU A 222 5.87 32.88 -20.32
CA GLU A 222 5.36 34.26 -20.29
C GLU A 222 6.43 35.26 -19.81
N LEU A 223 7.25 34.86 -18.82
CA LEU A 223 8.36 35.66 -18.32
C LEU A 223 9.62 35.59 -19.19
N GLY A 224 9.65 34.73 -20.22
CA GLY A 224 10.81 34.52 -21.08
C GLY A 224 12.02 33.94 -20.33
N LEU A 225 11.78 33.17 -19.26
CA LEU A 225 12.81 32.56 -18.43
C LEU A 225 13.30 31.24 -19.06
N PRO A 226 14.58 30.86 -18.86
CA PRO A 226 15.03 29.52 -19.20
C PRO A 226 14.39 28.48 -18.28
N GLU A 227 14.35 27.23 -18.76
CA GLU A 227 13.98 26.07 -17.96
C GLU A 227 15.03 25.84 -16.85
N PRO A 228 14.64 25.44 -15.62
CA PRO A 228 15.59 25.21 -14.54
C PRO A 228 16.46 23.97 -14.77
N GLU A 229 17.76 24.09 -14.52
CA GLU A 229 18.71 22.97 -14.53
C GLU A 229 19.14 22.56 -13.12
N THR A 230 19.02 23.45 -12.14
CA THR A 230 19.34 23.22 -10.73
C THR A 230 18.18 23.60 -9.81
N MET A 231 18.21 23.11 -8.56
CA MET A 231 17.24 23.52 -7.54
C MET A 231 17.25 25.04 -7.32
N GLU A 232 18.43 25.66 -7.34
CA GLU A 232 18.58 27.11 -7.17
C GLU A 232 17.94 27.89 -8.32
N ASP A 233 18.12 27.46 -9.58
CA ASP A 233 17.45 28.07 -10.73
C ASP A 233 15.93 28.00 -10.57
N ALA A 234 15.43 26.86 -10.09
CA ALA A 234 14.00 26.67 -9.90
C ALA A 234 13.44 27.56 -8.77
N MET A 235 14.17 27.73 -7.67
CA MET A 235 13.77 28.65 -6.60
C MET A 235 13.83 30.11 -7.04
N GLU A 236 14.79 30.48 -7.90
CA GLU A 236 14.81 31.80 -8.55
C GLU A 236 13.60 32.02 -9.44
N ILE A 237 13.25 31.06 -10.30
CA ILE A 237 12.04 31.12 -11.12
C ILE A 237 10.80 31.25 -10.24
N ALA A 238 10.70 30.48 -9.15
CA ALA A 238 9.59 30.58 -8.20
C ALA A 238 9.53 31.95 -7.51
N ARG A 239 10.68 32.57 -7.21
CA ARG A 239 10.76 33.96 -6.71
C ARG A 239 10.19 34.93 -7.74
N ARG A 240 10.60 34.81 -9.01
CA ARG A 240 10.09 35.64 -10.11
C ARG A 240 8.58 35.51 -10.28
N PHE A 241 8.01 34.31 -10.10
CA PHE A 241 6.55 34.15 -10.10
C PHE A 241 5.85 35.00 -9.04
N VAL A 242 6.40 35.04 -7.83
CA VAL A 242 5.84 35.83 -6.72
C VAL A 242 6.02 37.32 -6.97
N GLU A 243 7.19 37.76 -7.43
CA GLU A 243 7.50 39.18 -7.68
C GLU A 243 6.64 39.79 -8.79
N GLU A 244 6.40 39.04 -9.86
CA GLU A 244 5.56 39.47 -10.99
C GLU A 244 4.07 39.20 -10.76
N ASP A 245 3.73 38.56 -9.62
CA ASP A 245 2.38 38.17 -9.24
C ASP A 245 1.62 37.44 -10.36
N MET A 246 2.19 36.34 -10.85
CA MET A 246 1.69 35.60 -12.02
C MET A 246 0.25 35.05 -11.89
N ALA A 247 -0.26 34.90 -10.67
CA ALA A 247 -1.66 34.57 -10.40
C ALA A 247 -2.58 35.79 -10.28
N GLY A 248 -2.01 36.99 -10.11
CA GLY A 248 -2.72 38.24 -9.85
C GLY A 248 -3.23 38.38 -8.41
N ASP A 249 -3.74 39.58 -8.11
CA ASP A 249 -4.35 39.97 -6.83
C ASP A 249 -3.45 39.76 -5.59
N ASN A 250 -2.13 39.82 -5.77
CA ASN A 250 -1.11 39.48 -4.76
C ASN A 250 -1.34 38.09 -4.15
N SER A 251 -1.83 37.15 -4.97
CA SER A 251 -2.24 35.82 -4.51
C SER A 251 -1.27 34.71 -4.93
N THR A 252 -0.21 35.06 -5.66
CA THR A 252 0.79 34.12 -6.16
C THR A 252 1.60 33.49 -5.03
N VAL A 253 1.70 32.17 -5.04
CA VAL A 253 2.58 31.39 -4.17
C VAL A 253 3.65 30.72 -5.03
N GLY A 254 4.91 30.98 -4.72
CA GLY A 254 6.06 30.43 -5.44
C GLY A 254 6.13 28.91 -5.28
N LEU A 255 6.32 28.44 -4.05
CA LEU A 255 6.40 27.03 -3.69
C LEU A 255 5.36 26.67 -2.61
N ALA A 256 4.47 25.73 -2.93
CA ALA A 256 3.55 25.13 -1.96
C ALA A 256 4.24 24.05 -1.14
N CYS A 257 4.03 24.07 0.18
CA CYS A 257 4.62 23.10 1.10
C CYS A 257 3.68 22.77 2.27
N SER A 258 3.67 21.50 2.66
CA SER A 258 2.97 20.96 3.82
C SER A 258 3.80 21.11 5.09
N THR A 259 3.13 21.31 6.24
CA THR A 259 3.77 21.32 7.56
C THR A 259 4.29 19.97 8.01
N GLU A 260 3.90 18.88 7.35
CA GLU A 260 4.48 17.55 7.60
C GLU A 260 5.95 17.49 7.16
N LEU A 261 6.34 18.36 6.20
CA LEU A 261 7.66 18.48 5.57
C LEU A 261 8.13 17.24 4.81
N ILE A 262 7.88 16.03 5.30
CA ILE A 262 8.31 14.76 4.73
C ILE A 262 7.07 13.97 4.32
N SER A 263 6.92 13.75 3.02
CA SER A 263 5.74 13.12 2.44
C SER A 263 5.91 11.60 2.30
N GLY A 264 4.83 10.87 2.60
CA GLY A 264 4.70 9.47 2.20
C GLY A 264 4.42 9.33 0.70
N SER A 265 4.46 8.10 0.18
CA SER A 265 4.27 7.79 -1.26
C SER A 265 2.92 8.22 -1.84
N SER A 266 1.92 8.45 -0.98
CA SER A 266 0.57 8.91 -1.33
C SER A 266 0.34 10.42 -1.08
N SER A 267 1.37 11.14 -0.64
CA SER A 267 1.29 12.57 -0.30
C SER A 267 1.97 13.46 -1.35
N THR A 268 1.58 14.74 -1.37
CA THR A 268 2.25 15.80 -2.14
C THR A 268 2.63 16.95 -1.20
N TYR A 269 3.34 17.96 -1.71
CA TYR A 269 3.73 19.16 -0.97
C TYR A 269 4.79 18.95 0.13
N GLY A 270 5.39 17.76 0.24
CA GLY A 270 6.61 17.57 1.02
C GLY A 270 7.77 18.41 0.49
N ALA A 271 8.74 18.67 1.35
CA ALA A 271 10.03 19.28 1.03
C ALA A 271 11.13 18.22 0.83
N ASP A 272 10.77 16.94 0.66
CA ASP A 272 11.70 15.82 0.52
C ASP A 272 12.82 16.06 -0.51
N PRO A 273 12.58 16.66 -1.70
CA PRO A 273 13.65 16.95 -2.65
C PRO A 273 14.65 18.00 -2.16
N ILE A 274 14.21 18.97 -1.33
CA ILE A 274 15.12 19.93 -0.71
C ILE A 274 16.01 19.20 0.28
N PHE A 275 15.47 18.36 1.16
CA PHE A 275 16.29 17.55 2.06
C PHE A 275 17.27 16.63 1.30
N THR A 276 16.79 15.98 0.24
CA THR A 276 17.60 15.09 -0.59
C THR A 276 18.79 15.82 -1.24
N GLU A 277 18.61 17.08 -1.67
CA GLU A 277 19.67 17.89 -2.25
C GLU A 277 20.83 18.15 -1.28
N PHE A 278 20.53 18.23 0.02
CA PHE A 278 21.54 18.36 1.08
C PHE A 278 22.07 17.00 1.55
N GLY A 279 21.63 15.88 0.96
CA GLY A 279 21.97 14.53 1.41
C GLY A 279 21.27 14.13 2.72
N ALA A 280 20.17 14.79 3.07
CA ALA A 280 19.37 14.53 4.27
C ALA A 280 18.20 13.59 3.98
N VAL A 281 17.85 12.75 4.96
CA VAL A 281 16.71 11.82 4.92
C VAL A 281 15.92 11.86 6.24
N PRO A 282 15.44 13.04 6.66
CA PRO A 282 14.69 13.17 7.91
C PRO A 282 13.45 12.26 7.95
N GLY A 283 13.08 11.83 9.14
CA GLY A 283 11.99 10.87 9.36
C GLY A 283 12.37 9.42 9.04
N LYS A 284 13.58 9.15 8.56
CA LYS A 284 14.03 7.80 8.16
C LYS A 284 15.29 7.39 8.90
N TRP A 285 15.42 6.08 9.12
CA TRP A 285 16.68 5.46 9.54
C TRP A 285 17.59 5.29 8.32
N THR A 286 18.88 5.57 8.48
CA THR A 286 19.90 5.45 7.42
C THR A 286 21.20 4.96 8.03
N LEU A 287 22.18 4.64 7.18
CA LEU A 287 23.55 4.44 7.60
C LEU A 287 24.35 5.74 7.49
N ASP A 288 25.24 5.97 8.46
CA ASP A 288 26.29 6.97 8.36
C ASP A 288 27.47 6.48 7.48
N ASP A 289 28.45 7.35 7.22
CA ASP A 289 29.63 7.03 6.39
C ASP A 289 30.50 5.89 6.95
N THR A 290 30.33 5.55 8.24
CA THR A 290 31.03 4.46 8.91
C THR A 290 30.23 3.16 8.95
N GLY A 291 28.99 3.18 8.45
CA GLY A 291 28.08 2.04 8.41
C GLY A 291 27.24 1.86 9.69
N ASN A 292 27.21 2.84 10.60
CA ASN A 292 26.34 2.76 11.78
C ASN A 292 24.94 3.28 11.46
N VAL A 293 23.94 2.70 12.11
CA VAL A 293 22.55 3.17 12.02
C VAL A 293 22.43 4.52 12.72
N VAL A 294 21.85 5.48 12.01
CA VAL A 294 21.54 6.83 12.51
C VAL A 294 20.13 7.24 12.08
N TYR A 295 19.51 8.12 12.87
CA TYR A 295 18.22 8.71 12.52
C TYR A 295 18.44 9.98 11.69
N GLY A 296 17.87 10.03 10.48
CA GLY A 296 18.14 11.08 9.51
C GLY A 296 17.81 12.49 10.01
N SER A 297 16.81 12.64 10.87
CA SER A 297 16.39 13.96 11.37
C SER A 297 17.39 14.63 12.28
N VAL A 298 18.32 13.88 12.89
CA VAL A 298 19.32 14.42 13.82
C VAL A 298 20.70 14.63 13.18
N MET A 299 20.80 14.48 11.85
CA MET A 299 22.03 14.66 11.09
C MET A 299 22.29 16.13 10.73
N GLU A 300 23.56 16.50 10.54
CA GLU A 300 23.96 17.87 10.15
C GLU A 300 23.44 18.26 8.76
N GLU A 301 23.27 17.30 7.85
CA GLU A 301 22.65 17.53 6.54
C GLU A 301 21.20 18.03 6.68
N THR A 302 20.46 17.51 7.67
CA THR A 302 19.11 17.97 7.97
C THR A 302 19.12 19.40 8.49
N LYS A 303 20.08 19.75 9.35
CA LYS A 303 20.29 21.14 9.80
C LYS A 303 20.54 22.07 8.61
N ALA A 304 21.42 21.69 7.69
CA ALA A 304 21.73 22.50 6.52
C ALA A 304 20.48 22.74 5.64
N ALA A 305 19.69 21.69 5.39
CA ALA A 305 18.42 21.80 4.65
C ALA A 305 17.40 22.71 5.34
N LEU A 306 17.28 22.66 6.67
CA LEU A 306 16.41 23.55 7.44
C LEU A 306 16.85 25.02 7.33
N GLY A 307 18.16 25.27 7.25
CA GLY A 307 18.72 26.59 6.97
C GLY A 307 18.25 27.13 5.62
N TYR A 308 18.34 26.32 4.56
CA TYR A 308 17.87 26.70 3.24
C TYR A 308 16.35 26.90 3.18
N MET A 309 15.58 26.02 3.82
CA MET A 309 14.12 26.20 3.96
C MET A 309 13.76 27.51 4.67
N HIS A 310 14.52 27.90 5.69
CA HIS A 310 14.37 29.20 6.34
C HIS A 310 14.63 30.36 5.38
N GLU A 311 15.68 30.28 4.55
CA GLU A 311 15.96 31.28 3.50
C GLU A 311 14.77 31.42 2.54
N LEU A 312 14.28 30.30 1.98
CA LEU A 312 13.11 30.28 1.08
C LEU A 312 11.85 30.89 1.73
N TYR A 313 11.65 30.68 3.04
CA TYR A 313 10.56 31.30 3.79
C TYR A 313 10.76 32.82 3.96
N THR A 314 11.96 33.27 4.32
CA THR A 314 12.24 34.70 4.50
C THR A 314 12.13 35.48 3.19
N GLU A 315 12.47 34.84 2.07
CA GLU A 315 12.35 35.40 0.72
C GLU A 315 10.93 35.29 0.15
N LYS A 316 10.00 34.67 0.88
CA LYS A 316 8.59 34.45 0.48
C LYS A 316 8.42 33.59 -0.78
N ILE A 317 9.44 32.81 -1.13
CA ILE A 317 9.33 31.76 -2.15
C ILE A 317 8.40 30.67 -1.62
N LEU A 318 8.67 30.21 -0.39
CA LEU A 318 7.76 29.36 0.36
C LEU A 318 6.51 30.16 0.75
N ASP A 319 5.32 29.54 0.70
CA ASP A 319 4.08 30.19 1.13
C ASP A 319 4.25 30.85 2.53
N PRO A 320 4.11 32.19 2.66
CA PRO A 320 4.22 32.87 3.95
C PRO A 320 3.18 32.42 4.97
N ARG A 321 2.14 31.72 4.53
CA ARG A 321 1.09 31.14 5.38
C ARG A 321 1.21 29.63 5.52
N PHE A 322 2.34 29.00 5.16
CA PHE A 322 2.42 27.53 5.09
C PHE A 322 2.03 26.84 6.41
N LEU A 323 2.35 27.44 7.58
CA LEU A 323 1.94 26.94 8.91
C LEU A 323 0.41 26.86 9.13
N LEU A 324 -0.37 27.56 8.31
CA LEU A 324 -1.84 27.60 8.37
C LEU A 324 -2.50 26.75 7.29
N ARG A 325 -1.72 26.04 6.47
CA ARG A 325 -2.23 25.24 5.35
C ARG A 325 -2.51 23.81 5.79
N SER A 326 -3.75 23.37 5.64
CA SER A 326 -4.05 21.95 5.49
C SER A 326 -3.80 21.51 4.05
N THR A 327 -3.72 20.20 3.81
CA THR A 327 -3.65 19.62 2.47
C THR A 327 -4.81 20.11 1.59
N GLU A 328 -6.04 20.16 2.11
CA GLU A 328 -7.19 20.66 1.35
C GLU A 328 -7.05 22.15 0.98
N ASN A 329 -6.40 22.95 1.83
CA ASN A 329 -6.11 24.35 1.51
C ASN A 329 -5.04 24.48 0.41
N LEU A 330 -4.08 23.56 0.35
CA LEU A 330 -3.07 23.50 -0.71
C LEU A 330 -3.71 23.02 -2.03
N ASP A 331 -4.53 21.98 -2.00
CA ASP A 331 -5.27 21.49 -3.15
C ASP A 331 -6.19 22.57 -3.73
N GLN A 332 -6.91 23.30 -2.88
CA GLN A 332 -7.74 24.42 -3.30
C GLN A 332 -6.90 25.54 -3.93
N MET A 333 -5.73 25.83 -3.38
CA MET A 333 -4.83 26.85 -3.93
C MET A 333 -4.30 26.46 -5.32
N VAL A 334 -3.98 25.19 -5.54
CA VAL A 334 -3.64 24.65 -6.87
C VAL A 334 -4.84 24.75 -7.80
N ALA A 335 -6.02 24.32 -7.36
CA ALA A 335 -7.25 24.39 -8.16
C ALA A 335 -7.63 25.81 -8.58
N GLU A 336 -7.36 26.81 -7.73
CA GLU A 336 -7.58 28.24 -7.99
C GLU A 336 -6.51 28.87 -8.89
N GLY A 337 -5.45 28.13 -9.28
CA GLY A 337 -4.40 28.61 -10.17
C GLY A 337 -3.36 29.53 -9.52
N LYS A 338 -3.26 29.53 -8.19
CA LYS A 338 -2.41 30.43 -7.40
C LYS A 338 -1.00 29.90 -7.14
N CYS A 339 -0.79 28.60 -7.37
CA CYS A 339 0.47 27.91 -7.12
C CYS A 339 1.36 27.94 -8.36
N GLY A 340 2.63 28.35 -8.20
CA GLY A 340 3.64 28.34 -9.24
C GLY A 340 4.47 27.06 -9.31
N ALA A 341 4.77 26.48 -8.14
CA ALA A 341 5.54 25.26 -8.03
C ALA A 341 5.10 24.41 -6.82
N LEU A 342 5.24 23.09 -6.94
CA LEU A 342 5.09 22.14 -5.83
C LEU A 342 5.96 20.91 -6.05
N PHE A 343 6.34 20.24 -4.98
CA PHE A 343 6.89 18.90 -5.08
C PHE A 343 5.77 17.86 -5.07
N GLY A 344 5.88 16.87 -5.95
CA GLY A 344 4.95 15.76 -6.02
C GLY A 344 5.54 14.58 -6.77
N TYR A 345 5.08 13.37 -6.45
CA TYR A 345 5.46 12.17 -7.20
C TYR A 345 4.97 12.21 -8.64
N TRP A 346 5.40 11.21 -9.43
CA TRP A 346 5.02 11.08 -10.84
C TRP A 346 3.51 11.12 -11.09
N TRP A 347 2.69 10.74 -10.10
CA TRP A 347 1.24 10.71 -10.21
C TRP A 347 0.56 12.07 -9.94
N ALA A 348 1.30 13.11 -9.52
CA ALA A 348 0.77 14.44 -9.22
C ALA A 348 -0.09 15.09 -10.35
N PRO A 349 0.14 14.80 -11.65
CA PRO A 349 -0.77 15.22 -12.72
C PRO A 349 -2.21 14.76 -12.53
N ASN A 350 -2.42 13.56 -11.95
CA ASN A 350 -3.75 13.01 -11.72
C ASN A 350 -4.47 13.74 -10.59
N ASN A 351 -3.74 14.05 -9.51
CA ASN A 351 -4.17 14.87 -8.39
C ASN A 351 -2.90 15.38 -7.68
N PRO A 352 -2.74 16.67 -7.38
CA PRO A 352 -3.72 17.76 -7.50
C PRO A 352 -3.62 18.58 -8.79
N LEU A 353 -2.61 18.38 -9.64
CA LEU A 353 -2.34 19.32 -10.73
C LEU A 353 -3.48 19.41 -11.76
N SER A 354 -4.16 18.29 -12.06
CA SER A 354 -5.35 18.26 -12.93
C SER A 354 -6.44 19.23 -12.48
N THR A 355 -6.56 19.49 -11.17
CA THR A 355 -7.60 20.34 -10.59
C THR A 355 -7.42 21.81 -10.94
N THR A 356 -6.18 22.24 -11.27
CA THR A 356 -5.87 23.61 -11.73
C THR A 356 -6.78 24.03 -12.89
N SER A 357 -7.16 23.10 -13.76
CA SER A 357 -8.08 23.35 -14.89
C SER A 357 -9.45 23.92 -14.50
N LYS A 358 -9.86 23.78 -13.23
CA LYS A 358 -11.10 24.37 -12.69
C LYS A 358 -10.98 25.90 -12.56
N GLY A 359 -9.85 26.41 -12.07
CA GLY A 359 -9.58 27.84 -11.91
C GLY A 359 -8.84 28.47 -13.09
N ASN A 360 -7.96 27.72 -13.76
CA ASN A 360 -7.20 28.17 -14.92
C ASN A 360 -6.99 27.02 -15.94
N ARG A 361 -7.76 27.03 -17.04
CA ARG A 361 -7.66 26.03 -18.11
C ARG A 361 -6.41 26.14 -18.98
N ALA A 362 -5.70 27.27 -18.92
CA ALA A 362 -4.49 27.49 -19.71
C ALA A 362 -3.21 27.05 -18.97
N ALA A 363 -3.32 26.68 -17.69
CA ALA A 363 -2.17 26.25 -16.89
C ALA A 363 -1.49 25.03 -17.50
N VAL A 364 -0.17 25.11 -17.64
CA VAL A 364 0.67 24.01 -18.12
C VAL A 364 1.69 23.67 -17.04
N TRP A 365 1.58 22.48 -16.48
CA TRP A 365 2.55 21.97 -15.51
C TRP A 365 3.58 21.08 -16.19
N LYS A 366 4.86 21.24 -15.82
CA LYS A 366 5.97 20.40 -16.28
C LYS A 366 6.78 19.87 -15.09
N PRO A 367 7.21 18.60 -15.12
CA PRO A 367 8.06 18.04 -14.08
C PRO A 367 9.54 18.32 -14.34
N TYR A 368 10.30 18.48 -13.27
CA TYR A 368 11.75 18.59 -13.24
C TYR A 368 12.30 17.70 -12.15
N LEU A 369 13.40 17.00 -12.46
CA LEU A 369 14.15 16.20 -11.52
C LEU A 369 15.48 16.90 -11.26
N LEU A 370 15.54 17.63 -10.15
CA LEU A 370 16.64 18.58 -9.86
C LEU A 370 17.47 18.18 -8.63
N SER A 371 17.11 17.11 -7.93
CA SER A 371 17.80 16.63 -6.74
C SER A 371 18.69 15.42 -7.02
N GLY A 372 19.81 15.32 -6.30
CA GLY A 372 20.76 14.20 -6.39
C GLY A 372 20.24 12.81 -5.95
N GLN A 373 21.13 11.81 -5.96
CA GLN A 373 20.81 10.42 -5.62
C GLN A 373 20.44 10.22 -4.14
N LYS A 374 19.47 9.34 -3.89
CA LYS A 374 18.99 9.00 -2.54
C LYS A 374 20.07 8.26 -1.74
N LYS A 375 20.19 8.58 -0.44
CA LYS A 375 20.85 7.70 0.53
C LYS A 375 19.99 6.44 0.74
N ALA A 376 20.66 5.31 0.98
CA ALA A 376 19.97 4.07 1.34
C ALA A 376 19.30 4.25 2.71
N VAL A 377 18.00 4.02 2.78
CA VAL A 377 17.22 4.05 4.02
C VAL A 377 16.95 2.64 4.50
N LEU A 378 16.66 2.51 5.79
CA LEU A 378 16.21 1.26 6.39
C LEU A 378 14.68 1.19 6.32
N GLU A 379 14.14 -0.02 6.18
CA GLU A 379 12.71 -0.32 6.10
C GLU A 379 12.27 -1.33 7.17
N SER A 380 11.13 -1.05 7.79
CA SER A 380 10.46 -1.95 8.72
C SER A 380 9.23 -2.54 8.05
N TYR A 381 8.94 -3.80 8.35
CA TYR A 381 7.75 -4.47 7.85
C TYR A 381 6.61 -4.51 8.90
N ASN A 382 6.68 -3.66 9.92
CA ASN A 382 5.67 -3.62 10.97
C ASN A 382 4.34 -2.96 10.58
N ASP A 383 4.30 -2.24 9.47
CA ASP A 383 3.05 -1.75 8.86
C ASP A 383 2.63 -2.57 7.63
N TRP A 384 3.36 -3.63 7.30
CA TRP A 384 3.13 -4.40 6.08
C TRP A 384 1.89 -5.29 6.17
N GLN A 385 1.23 -5.49 5.04
CA GLN A 385 0.11 -6.42 4.97
C GLN A 385 0.62 -7.83 4.62
N TYR A 386 -0.01 -8.83 5.23
CA TYR A 386 0.31 -10.24 5.02
C TYR A 386 -0.96 -11.05 4.88
N VAL A 387 -1.05 -11.89 3.85
CA VAL A 387 -2.12 -12.88 3.71
C VAL A 387 -1.67 -14.16 4.40
N VAL A 388 -2.36 -14.52 5.47
CA VAL A 388 -2.16 -15.77 6.21
C VAL A 388 -3.29 -16.75 5.97
N VAL A 389 -2.99 -18.04 6.13
CA VAL A 389 -3.97 -19.13 6.08
C VAL A 389 -4.05 -19.80 7.44
N ARG A 390 -5.26 -20.04 7.95
CA ARG A 390 -5.46 -20.77 9.21
C ARG A 390 -4.86 -22.16 9.16
N LYS A 391 -4.17 -22.54 10.24
CA LYS A 391 -3.61 -23.88 10.41
C LYS A 391 -4.66 -24.97 10.19
N GLY A 392 -4.33 -25.95 9.37
CA GLY A 392 -5.19 -27.11 9.10
C GLY A 392 -6.41 -26.83 8.22
N TYR A 393 -6.49 -25.68 7.55
CA TYR A 393 -7.44 -25.50 6.45
C TYR A 393 -7.13 -26.50 5.32
N GLU A 394 -8.15 -27.08 4.68
CA GLU A 394 -7.97 -28.14 3.69
C GLU A 394 -7.39 -27.66 2.35
N HIS A 395 -7.46 -26.35 2.07
CA HIS A 395 -7.05 -25.76 0.79
C HIS A 395 -6.11 -24.56 0.97
N PRO A 396 -4.96 -24.68 1.65
CA PRO A 396 -4.06 -23.55 1.86
C PRO A 396 -3.52 -22.98 0.56
N GLU A 397 -3.51 -23.77 -0.52
CA GLU A 397 -3.04 -23.35 -1.83
C GLU A 397 -3.86 -22.23 -2.48
N VAL A 398 -5.09 -21.97 -2.02
CA VAL A 398 -5.97 -20.93 -2.60
C VAL A 398 -5.30 -19.56 -2.67
N VAL A 399 -4.42 -19.23 -1.71
CA VAL A 399 -3.71 -17.94 -1.70
C VAL A 399 -2.64 -17.85 -2.80
N GLY A 400 -1.88 -18.94 -3.05
CA GLY A 400 -0.90 -19.00 -4.13
C GLY A 400 -1.57 -18.90 -5.50
N LYS A 401 -2.66 -19.65 -5.68
CA LYS A 401 -3.46 -19.63 -6.92
C LYS A 401 -4.11 -18.26 -7.14
N TYR A 402 -4.61 -17.63 -6.07
CA TYR A 402 -5.18 -16.29 -6.11
C TYR A 402 -4.16 -15.27 -6.65
N VAL A 403 -2.94 -15.24 -6.08
CA VAL A 403 -1.92 -14.27 -6.52
C VAL A 403 -1.49 -14.54 -7.95
N SER A 404 -1.32 -15.80 -8.35
CA SER A 404 -0.99 -16.14 -9.74
C SER A 404 -2.08 -15.77 -10.74
N VAL A 405 -3.36 -15.88 -10.38
CA VAL A 405 -4.43 -15.48 -11.30
C VAL A 405 -4.54 -13.96 -11.39
N LEU A 406 -4.62 -13.24 -10.26
CA LEU A 406 -4.89 -11.80 -10.26
C LEU A 406 -3.69 -10.91 -10.56
N PHE A 407 -2.47 -11.37 -10.31
CA PHE A 407 -1.27 -10.54 -10.46
C PHE A 407 -0.36 -11.01 -11.59
N ASP A 408 -0.55 -12.24 -12.05
CA ASP A 408 0.11 -12.74 -13.25
C ASP A 408 -0.91 -12.88 -14.41
N TYR A 409 -1.72 -13.95 -14.40
CA TYR A 409 -2.50 -14.35 -15.58
C TYR A 409 -3.38 -13.24 -16.16
N THR A 410 -4.14 -12.56 -15.30
CA THR A 410 -5.03 -11.45 -15.72
C THR A 410 -4.27 -10.26 -16.29
N ARG A 411 -3.06 -9.99 -15.81
CA ARG A 411 -2.26 -8.83 -16.23
C ARG A 411 -1.49 -9.11 -17.51
N TYR A 412 -0.95 -10.32 -17.68
CA TYR A 412 0.02 -10.61 -18.74
C TYR A 412 -0.43 -11.63 -19.79
N GLU A 413 -1.42 -12.48 -19.48
CA GLU A 413 -1.83 -13.59 -20.37
C GLU A 413 -3.24 -13.39 -20.93
N ASP A 414 -4.20 -12.93 -20.12
CA ASP A 414 -5.60 -12.78 -20.53
C ASP A 414 -5.91 -11.41 -21.16
N LEU A 415 -5.79 -11.34 -22.49
CA LEU A 415 -6.16 -10.17 -23.27
C LEU A 415 -7.65 -9.78 -23.17
N ASN A 416 -8.51 -10.65 -22.61
CA ASN A 416 -9.96 -10.46 -22.52
C ASN A 416 -10.47 -10.30 -21.07
N ALA A 417 -9.59 -10.03 -20.10
CA ALA A 417 -9.98 -9.72 -18.71
C ALA A 417 -10.61 -8.31 -18.58
N HIS A 418 -11.52 -7.95 -19.50
CA HIS A 418 -12.11 -6.61 -19.63
C HIS A 418 -12.80 -6.15 -18.34
N ASP A 419 -13.58 -7.01 -17.69
CA ASP A 419 -14.32 -6.61 -16.48
C ASP A 419 -13.40 -6.20 -15.32
N ILE A 420 -12.24 -6.85 -15.18
CA ILE A 420 -11.22 -6.46 -14.19
C ILE A 420 -10.46 -5.22 -14.65
N ASN A 421 -10.14 -5.12 -15.94
CA ASN A 421 -9.43 -3.97 -16.50
C ASN A 421 -10.27 -2.68 -16.41
N ASP A 422 -11.59 -2.79 -16.55
CA ASP A 422 -12.52 -1.67 -16.47
C ASP A 422 -12.57 -1.08 -15.06
N TYR A 423 -12.33 -1.88 -14.00
CA TYR A 423 -12.29 -1.39 -12.61
C TYR A 423 -11.21 -0.33 -12.40
N PHE A 424 -10.06 -0.46 -13.08
CA PHE A 424 -9.03 0.59 -13.05
C PHE A 424 -9.54 1.90 -13.67
N SER A 425 -10.24 1.82 -14.80
CA SER A 425 -10.80 3.00 -15.49
C SER A 425 -11.95 3.64 -14.70
N MET A 426 -12.66 2.85 -13.89
CA MET A 426 -13.76 3.29 -13.04
C MET A 426 -13.31 3.80 -11.67
N ASN A 427 -12.01 3.78 -11.37
CA ASN A 427 -11.46 4.14 -10.06
C ASN A 427 -12.05 3.31 -8.90
N VAL A 428 -12.29 2.01 -9.18
CA VAL A 428 -12.62 1.03 -8.14
C VAL A 428 -11.38 0.82 -7.28
N ASP A 429 -11.57 0.92 -5.96
CA ASP A 429 -10.49 0.84 -4.99
C ASP A 429 -9.95 -0.61 -4.88
N PRO A 430 -8.64 -0.81 -4.68
CA PRO A 430 -8.05 -2.14 -4.52
C PRO A 430 -8.67 -3.01 -3.41
N THR A 431 -9.29 -2.41 -2.39
CA THR A 431 -10.07 -3.13 -1.35
C THR A 431 -11.28 -3.87 -1.92
N ALA A 432 -11.69 -3.65 -3.17
CA ALA A 432 -12.66 -4.50 -3.86
C ALA A 432 -12.16 -5.95 -4.07
N ARG A 433 -10.84 -6.17 -4.07
CA ARG A 433 -10.24 -7.50 -4.18
C ARG A 433 -10.49 -8.31 -2.90
N PRO A 434 -10.69 -9.64 -2.97
CA PRO A 434 -10.88 -10.47 -1.77
C PRO A 434 -9.73 -10.30 -0.76
N MET A 435 -8.52 -10.71 -1.14
CA MET A 435 -7.31 -10.56 -0.33
C MET A 435 -6.70 -9.21 -0.72
N ASN A 436 -6.94 -8.17 0.09
CA ASN A 436 -6.51 -6.79 -0.13
C ASN A 436 -4.98 -6.65 -0.05
N ILE A 437 -4.30 -7.16 -1.07
CA ILE A 437 -2.87 -7.02 -1.31
C ILE A 437 -2.63 -6.69 -2.79
N ASN A 438 -1.39 -6.36 -3.10
CA ASN A 438 -0.82 -6.20 -4.42
C ASN A 438 0.43 -7.07 -4.53
N VAL A 439 0.61 -7.75 -5.66
CA VAL A 439 1.87 -8.40 -6.03
C VAL A 439 2.30 -7.82 -7.37
N ASP A 440 3.47 -7.20 -7.42
CA ASP A 440 4.07 -6.65 -8.63
C ASP A 440 5.59 -6.53 -8.46
N TYR A 441 6.32 -6.37 -9.56
CA TYR A 441 7.75 -6.10 -9.52
C TYR A 441 8.03 -4.78 -8.79
N TRP A 442 9.11 -4.73 -8.01
CA TRP A 442 9.57 -3.52 -7.32
C TRP A 442 9.75 -2.36 -8.32
N ASP A 443 10.25 -2.65 -9.52
CA ASP A 443 10.41 -1.67 -10.61
C ASP A 443 9.22 -1.60 -11.58
N GLY A 444 8.03 -2.09 -11.19
CA GLY A 444 6.85 -2.23 -12.05
C GLY A 444 6.41 -0.92 -12.72
N LEU A 445 6.58 0.21 -12.03
CA LEU A 445 6.33 1.56 -12.57
C LEU A 445 7.21 1.85 -13.80
N TYR A 446 8.50 1.56 -13.70
CA TYR A 446 9.47 1.82 -14.76
C TYR A 446 9.31 0.84 -15.92
N ARG A 447 9.03 -0.44 -15.63
CA ARG A 447 8.76 -1.47 -16.66
C ARG A 447 7.60 -1.07 -17.56
N THR A 448 6.48 -0.67 -16.96
CA THR A 448 5.29 -0.18 -17.67
C THR A 448 5.65 0.95 -18.63
N THR A 449 6.39 1.95 -18.15
CA THR A 449 6.78 3.11 -18.96
C THR A 449 7.78 2.75 -20.05
N ALA A 450 8.75 1.89 -19.76
CA ALA A 450 9.75 1.43 -20.72
C ALA A 450 9.10 0.66 -21.88
N ASN A 451 8.12 -0.20 -21.61
CA ASN A 451 7.35 -0.90 -22.64
C ASN A 451 6.59 0.08 -23.53
N ILE A 452 5.90 1.05 -22.92
CA ILE A 452 5.16 2.08 -23.66
C ILE A 452 6.11 2.92 -24.55
N LYS A 453 7.28 3.33 -24.04
CA LYS A 453 8.29 4.08 -24.80
C LYS A 453 8.84 3.27 -25.98
N GLN A 454 9.19 1.99 -25.78
CA GLN A 454 9.64 1.12 -26.88
C GLN A 454 8.61 1.04 -28.03
N VAL A 455 7.31 1.06 -27.72
CA VAL A 455 6.26 1.11 -28.74
C VAL A 455 6.13 2.49 -29.39
N MET A 456 6.32 3.58 -28.63
CA MET A 456 6.36 4.95 -29.18
C MET A 456 7.54 5.14 -30.14
N ASP A 457 8.69 4.55 -29.81
CA ASP A 457 9.94 4.63 -30.57
C ASP A 457 9.99 3.64 -31.75
N GLY A 458 9.02 2.72 -31.83
CA GLY A 458 8.90 1.73 -32.91
C GLY A 458 9.77 0.48 -32.73
N GLU A 459 10.35 0.29 -31.54
CA GLU A 459 11.19 -0.85 -31.17
C GLU A 459 10.36 -2.07 -30.76
N MET A 460 9.13 -1.85 -30.27
CA MET A 460 8.17 -2.88 -29.88
C MET A 460 6.84 -2.69 -30.60
N ARG A 461 6.10 -3.77 -30.88
CA ARG A 461 4.75 -3.67 -31.46
C ARG A 461 3.70 -3.40 -30.38
N VAL A 462 2.67 -2.60 -30.70
CA VAL A 462 1.57 -2.27 -29.79
C VAL A 462 0.88 -3.53 -29.21
N GLN A 463 0.83 -4.63 -29.97
CA GLN A 463 0.19 -5.89 -29.54
C GLN A 463 0.98 -6.63 -28.45
N GLU A 464 2.23 -6.23 -28.18
CA GLU A 464 3.07 -6.81 -27.13
C GLU A 464 2.87 -6.11 -25.78
N LEU A 465 2.18 -4.96 -25.75
CA LEU A 465 1.76 -4.30 -24.52
C LEU A 465 0.65 -5.09 -23.84
N ASN A 466 0.72 -5.15 -22.51
CA ASN A 466 -0.42 -5.64 -21.74
C ASN A 466 -1.62 -4.67 -21.81
N GLY A 467 -2.78 -5.10 -21.28
CA GLY A 467 -4.02 -4.33 -21.38
C GLY A 467 -3.92 -2.92 -20.80
N MET A 468 -3.26 -2.77 -19.65
CA MET A 468 -3.06 -1.50 -18.97
C MET A 468 -2.08 -0.59 -19.72
N GLU A 469 -0.92 -1.14 -20.11
CA GLU A 469 0.10 -0.42 -20.90
C GLU A 469 -0.47 0.11 -22.21
N ARG A 470 -1.25 -0.71 -22.92
CA ARG A 470 -1.91 -0.32 -24.17
C ARG A 470 -2.88 0.84 -23.95
N ALA A 471 -3.68 0.81 -22.88
CA ALA A 471 -4.61 1.90 -22.57
C ALA A 471 -3.88 3.23 -22.30
N TYR A 472 -2.79 3.20 -21.55
CA TYR A 472 -1.94 4.38 -21.34
C TYR A 472 -1.24 4.85 -22.61
N TYR A 473 -0.73 3.93 -23.44
CA TYR A 473 -0.12 4.24 -24.74
C TYR A 473 -1.12 4.95 -25.66
N GLU A 474 -2.32 4.38 -25.84
CA GLU A 474 -3.35 4.93 -26.74
C GLU A 474 -3.81 6.32 -26.29
N THR A 475 -4.05 6.49 -24.97
CA THR A 475 -4.44 7.78 -24.39
C THR A 475 -3.33 8.81 -24.56
N SER A 476 -2.09 8.46 -24.22
CA SER A 476 -0.93 9.36 -24.30
C SER A 476 -0.61 9.75 -25.75
N LYS A 477 -0.68 8.80 -26.68
CA LYS A 477 -0.49 9.05 -28.11
C LYS A 477 -1.57 9.97 -28.69
N SER A 478 -2.82 9.78 -28.27
CA SER A 478 -3.95 10.63 -28.67
C SER A 478 -3.85 12.03 -28.07
N TYR A 479 -3.25 12.18 -26.89
CA TYR A 479 -2.91 13.49 -26.34
C TYR A 479 -1.81 14.18 -27.15
N MET A 480 -0.68 13.50 -27.37
CA MET A 480 0.47 14.06 -28.10
C MET A 480 0.15 14.48 -29.54
N ASN A 481 -0.74 13.77 -30.24
CA ASN A 481 -1.15 14.13 -31.60
C ASN A 481 -2.25 15.20 -31.66
N GLY A 482 -2.74 15.67 -30.50
CA GLY A 482 -3.81 16.67 -30.40
C GLY A 482 -5.23 16.14 -30.67
N THR A 483 -5.43 14.84 -30.81
CA THR A 483 -6.77 14.26 -31.04
C THR A 483 -7.61 14.15 -29.76
N LEU A 484 -6.97 14.06 -28.60
CA LEU A 484 -7.62 14.02 -27.29
C LEU A 484 -7.00 15.07 -26.36
N THR A 485 -7.71 16.16 -26.09
CA THR A 485 -7.20 17.33 -25.33
C THR A 485 -7.76 17.44 -23.92
N THR A 486 -8.32 16.35 -23.38
CA THR A 486 -8.88 16.34 -22.02
C THR A 486 -7.79 16.40 -20.95
N VAL A 487 -8.13 16.96 -19.79
CA VAL A 487 -7.24 17.02 -18.61
C VAL A 487 -6.78 15.63 -18.19
N ASN A 488 -7.65 14.62 -18.24
CA ASN A 488 -7.29 13.24 -17.90
C ASN A 488 -6.27 12.65 -18.89
N ALA A 489 -6.37 13.00 -20.17
CA ALA A 489 -5.41 12.55 -21.18
C ALA A 489 -4.03 13.22 -21.01
N TRP A 490 -4.03 14.52 -20.69
CA TRP A 490 -2.81 15.22 -20.27
C TRP A 490 -2.21 14.58 -19.02
N ALA A 491 -3.02 14.33 -17.99
CA ALA A 491 -2.56 13.75 -16.74
C ALA A 491 -1.95 12.36 -16.96
N ALA A 492 -2.57 11.52 -17.78
CA ALA A 492 -2.02 10.21 -18.17
C ALA A 492 -0.66 10.34 -18.87
N TYR A 493 -0.53 11.27 -19.82
CA TYR A 493 0.73 11.52 -20.53
C TYR A 493 1.82 12.11 -19.62
N ALA A 494 1.51 13.18 -18.89
CA ALA A 494 2.46 13.85 -18.01
C ALA A 494 2.93 12.94 -16.87
N SER A 495 2.03 12.12 -16.31
CA SER A 495 2.38 11.22 -15.21
C SER A 495 3.17 10.01 -15.69
N ARG A 496 2.64 9.24 -16.66
CA ARG A 496 3.26 7.97 -17.09
C ARG A 496 4.40 8.15 -18.09
N ILE A 497 4.37 9.19 -18.92
CA ILE A 497 5.38 9.36 -19.97
C ILE A 497 6.42 10.39 -19.54
N GLN A 498 6.02 11.63 -19.24
CA GLN A 498 7.01 12.68 -18.93
C GLN A 498 7.72 12.43 -17.59
N ALA A 499 6.98 12.31 -16.50
CA ALA A 499 7.54 12.18 -15.16
C ALA A 499 8.33 10.87 -14.97
N VAL A 500 7.75 9.72 -15.31
CA VAL A 500 8.46 8.44 -15.14
C VAL A 500 9.66 8.31 -16.09
N SER A 501 9.66 8.98 -17.24
CA SER A 501 10.87 9.04 -18.09
C SER A 501 12.03 9.72 -17.38
N LEU A 502 11.78 10.87 -16.75
CA LEU A 502 12.81 11.58 -15.98
C LEU A 502 13.37 10.69 -14.86
N LEU A 503 12.49 10.00 -14.14
CA LEU A 503 12.88 9.06 -13.09
C LEU A 503 13.66 7.85 -13.64
N SER A 504 13.30 7.35 -14.83
CA SER A 504 14.00 6.23 -15.45
C SER A 504 15.41 6.61 -15.88
N GLU A 505 15.58 7.84 -16.39
CA GLU A 505 16.84 8.37 -16.90
C GLU A 505 17.83 8.70 -15.77
N SER A 506 17.35 9.06 -14.57
CA SER A 506 18.20 9.25 -13.38
C SER A 506 18.72 7.95 -12.75
N GLY A 507 18.20 6.81 -13.18
CA GLY A 507 18.39 5.52 -12.53
C GLY A 507 17.33 5.25 -11.46
N ARG A 508 17.14 3.95 -11.17
CA ARG A 508 16.17 3.46 -10.19
C ARG A 508 16.62 3.78 -8.77
N GLY A 509 15.67 3.77 -7.82
CA GLY A 509 16.00 3.87 -6.40
C GLY A 509 16.92 2.75 -5.92
N THR A 510 17.40 2.88 -4.69
CA THR A 510 18.06 1.78 -3.98
C THR A 510 17.00 1.02 -3.18
N LEU A 511 17.04 -0.31 -3.22
CA LEU A 511 16.21 -1.12 -2.33
C LEU A 511 16.51 -0.73 -0.87
N PRO A 512 15.47 -0.50 -0.05
CA PRO A 512 15.69 -0.25 1.36
C PRO A 512 16.37 -1.43 2.06
N LEU A 513 17.13 -1.13 3.11
CA LEU A 513 17.79 -2.14 3.94
C LEU A 513 16.80 -2.68 4.98
N PRO A 514 16.59 -3.99 5.09
CA PRO A 514 15.63 -4.55 6.05
C PRO A 514 16.10 -4.35 7.50
N MET A 515 15.20 -3.87 8.36
CA MET A 515 15.41 -3.74 9.81
C MET A 515 15.23 -5.05 10.60
N GLY A 516 14.81 -6.13 9.93
CA GLY A 516 14.60 -7.43 10.57
C GLY A 516 13.44 -7.41 11.56
N ASP A 517 13.74 -7.75 12.81
CA ASP A 517 12.78 -7.72 13.92
C ASP A 517 12.66 -6.34 14.55
N ALA A 518 13.51 -5.37 14.19
CA ALA A 518 13.42 -4.03 14.75
C ALA A 518 12.26 -3.24 14.13
N ASP A 519 11.47 -2.63 14.99
CA ASP A 519 10.34 -1.79 14.60
C ASP A 519 10.81 -0.46 14.00
N GLY A 520 11.68 0.25 14.73
CA GLY A 520 12.17 1.55 14.30
C GLY A 520 11.10 2.64 14.24
N GLU A 521 9.86 2.38 14.68
CA GLU A 521 8.81 3.40 14.74
C GLU A 521 9.25 4.52 15.68
N ILE A 522 9.12 5.76 15.19
CA ILE A 522 9.47 6.94 15.98
C ILE A 522 8.29 7.26 16.90
N PRO A 523 8.46 7.21 18.24
CA PRO A 523 7.39 7.54 19.18
C PRO A 523 6.78 8.90 18.90
N HIS A 524 5.45 9.02 19.04
CA HIS A 524 4.72 10.25 18.73
C HIS A 524 5.33 11.49 19.42
N HIS A 525 5.80 11.39 20.67
CA HIS A 525 6.39 12.55 21.35
C HIS A 525 7.69 13.02 20.69
N LEU A 526 8.56 12.09 20.27
CA LEU A 526 9.78 12.42 19.53
C LEU A 526 9.48 12.97 18.14
N LYS A 527 8.51 12.38 17.43
CA LYS A 527 8.07 12.88 16.12
C LYS A 527 7.49 14.29 16.22
N ARG A 528 6.70 14.57 17.26
CA ARG A 528 6.18 15.91 17.54
C ARG A 528 7.31 16.91 17.85
N LEU A 529 8.25 16.53 18.71
CA LEU A 529 9.41 17.37 19.04
C LEU A 529 10.21 17.75 17.78
N GLU A 530 10.43 16.80 16.88
CA GLU A 530 11.06 17.00 15.58
C GLU A 530 10.27 17.99 14.72
N THR A 531 9.00 17.68 14.41
CA THR A 531 8.19 18.51 13.53
C THR A 531 8.05 19.94 14.06
N GLU A 532 7.76 20.10 15.36
CA GLU A 532 7.66 21.43 15.97
C GLU A 532 8.97 22.21 15.89
N THR A 533 10.11 21.57 16.15
CA THR A 533 11.43 22.22 16.05
C THR A 533 11.72 22.66 14.62
N PHE A 534 11.49 21.78 13.65
CA PHE A 534 11.79 22.06 12.24
C PHE A 534 10.97 23.26 11.76
N LEU A 535 9.67 23.25 12.06
CA LEU A 535 8.78 24.37 11.71
C LEU A 535 9.20 25.67 12.39
N GLN A 536 9.58 25.63 13.67
CA GLN A 536 10.07 26.81 14.40
C GLN A 536 11.37 27.39 13.82
N ILE A 537 12.27 26.54 13.33
CA ILE A 537 13.50 26.98 12.65
C ILE A 537 13.16 27.61 11.30
N ILE A 538 12.34 26.93 10.48
CA ILE A 538 11.94 27.41 9.15
C ILE A 538 11.26 28.79 9.25
N CYS A 539 10.32 28.97 10.19
CA CYS A 539 9.61 30.24 10.33
C CYS A 539 10.40 31.34 11.06
N GLY A 540 11.59 31.02 11.59
CA GLY A 540 12.45 31.97 12.31
C GLY A 540 12.04 32.24 13.76
N GLU A 541 11.11 31.44 14.34
CA GLU A 541 10.83 31.48 15.79
C GLU A 541 12.03 31.00 16.60
N LYS A 542 12.83 30.08 16.05
CA LYS A 542 14.09 29.61 16.60
C LYS A 542 15.24 29.84 15.62
N PRO A 543 16.43 30.23 16.10
CA PRO A 543 17.61 30.31 15.24
C PRO A 543 18.08 28.91 14.83
N LEU A 544 18.80 28.80 13.71
CA LEU A 544 19.28 27.51 13.17
C LEU A 544 20.14 26.70 14.17
N ASN A 545 20.92 27.36 15.02
CA ASN A 545 21.73 26.69 16.04
C ASN A 545 20.90 26.02 17.15
N TYR A 546 19.59 26.32 17.25
CA TYR A 546 18.69 25.58 18.13
C TYR A 546 18.53 24.11 17.72
N PHE A 547 18.86 23.76 16.47
CA PHE A 547 18.92 22.37 16.03
C PHE A 547 19.82 21.51 16.94
N ASP A 548 20.96 22.05 17.40
CA ASP A 548 21.89 21.31 18.26
C ASP A 548 21.27 20.97 19.62
N GLU A 549 20.45 21.88 20.16
CA GLU A 549 19.66 21.62 21.38
C GLU A 549 18.55 20.60 21.13
N PHE A 550 17.93 20.63 19.95
CA PHE A 550 16.93 19.62 19.56
C PHE A 550 17.54 18.23 19.50
N VAL A 551 18.70 18.06 18.85
CA VAL A 551 19.38 16.76 18.76
C VAL A 551 19.66 16.21 20.16
N GLN A 552 20.19 17.04 21.07
CA GLN A 552 20.42 16.64 22.46
C GLN A 552 19.13 16.18 23.14
N LYS A 553 18.07 16.98 23.06
CA LYS A 553 16.76 16.64 23.66
C LYS A 553 16.16 15.37 23.07
N TRP A 554 16.25 15.18 21.76
CA TRP A 554 15.72 14.01 21.07
C TRP A 554 16.37 12.72 21.60
N TYR A 555 17.70 12.73 21.79
CA TYR A 555 18.40 11.62 22.41
C TYR A 555 18.07 11.44 23.89
N GLU A 556 17.96 12.53 24.67
CA GLU A 556 17.60 12.49 26.09
C GLU A 556 16.15 11.98 26.35
N GLU A 557 15.24 12.19 25.40
CA GLU A 557 13.82 11.81 25.51
C GLU A 557 13.50 10.40 24.98
N GLY A 558 14.51 9.55 24.81
CA GLY A 558 14.36 8.14 24.43
C GLY A 558 14.94 7.78 23.06
N GLY A 559 15.44 8.76 22.31
CA GLY A 559 16.02 8.53 21.00
C GLY A 559 17.27 7.65 21.03
N ALA A 560 18.06 7.71 22.11
CA ALA A 560 19.26 6.90 22.27
C ALA A 560 18.93 5.41 22.41
N GLU A 561 17.94 5.09 23.25
CA GLU A 561 17.43 3.74 23.41
C GLU A 561 16.82 3.22 22.11
N LEU A 562 16.06 4.05 21.40
CA LEU A 562 15.45 3.67 20.13
C LEU A 562 16.50 3.35 19.06
N THR A 563 17.49 4.22 18.86
CA THR A 563 18.60 3.98 17.90
C THR A 563 19.34 2.67 18.19
N ALA A 564 19.49 2.30 19.47
CA ALA A 564 20.15 1.05 19.84
C ALA A 564 19.34 -0.22 19.48
N THR A 565 18.02 -0.10 19.26
CA THR A 565 17.18 -1.23 18.82
C THR A 565 17.23 -1.45 17.31
N VAL A 566 17.50 -0.40 16.54
CA VAL A 566 17.49 -0.46 15.07
C VAL A 566 18.80 -1.03 14.56
N HIS A 567 18.70 -2.00 13.67
CA HIS A 567 19.84 -2.68 13.08
C HIS A 567 19.48 -3.15 11.67
N THR A 568 20.49 -3.31 10.81
CA THR A 568 20.31 -3.96 9.52
C THR A 568 20.48 -5.47 9.66
N VAL A 569 19.66 -6.26 8.98
CA VAL A 569 19.95 -7.70 8.82
C VAL A 569 20.92 -7.87 7.65
N PRO A 570 22.05 -8.58 7.80
CA PRO A 570 22.90 -8.88 6.67
C PRO A 570 22.13 -9.74 5.67
N CYS A 571 22.12 -9.36 4.39
CA CYS A 571 21.62 -10.21 3.31
C CYS A 571 22.44 -11.51 3.31
N THR A 572 21.78 -12.67 3.43
CA THR A 572 22.42 -13.99 3.52
C THR A 572 22.70 -14.61 2.17
#